data_AF-A0A959BJN2-F1
#
_entry.id   AF-A0A959BJN2-F1
#
_cell.length_a   1.000
_cell.length_b   1.000
_cell.length_c   1.000
_cell.angle_alpha   90.00
_cell.angle_beta   90.00
_cell.angle_gamma   90.00
#
_symmetry.space_group_name_H-M   'P 1'
#
loop_
_entity.id
_entity.type
_entity.pdbx_description
1 polymer ?
#
loop_
_entity_poly.entity_id
_entity_poly.type
_entity_poly.pdbx_seq_one_letter_code
_entity_poly.pdbx_strand_id
1 'polypeptide(L)'
;DNVNETVDFTFVNEKVAVGNYVFMDNNENGTYDAGDMGISNVTVELYASTDNPGVDAPLFTTLTNADGYYYFDELNAGQYIVY
;
A
#
# COMPACT_ATOMS: atom_id res chain seq x y z
N ASP A 1 0.21 -48.43 -7.44
CA ASP A 1 0.62 -47.07 -7.05
C ASP A 1 1.26 -46.34 -8.21
N ASN A 2 0.63 -45.26 -8.66
CA ASN A 2 1.09 -44.38 -9.74
C ASN A 2 1.07 -42.94 -9.22
N VAL A 3 1.92 -42.64 -8.23
CA VAL A 3 2.24 -41.26 -7.91
C VAL A 3 3.46 -40.88 -8.76
N ASN A 4 3.28 -39.90 -9.65
CA ASN A 4 4.36 -39.32 -10.42
C ASN A 4 5.03 -38.24 -9.56
N GLU A 5 6.25 -38.50 -9.08
CA GLU A 5 7.04 -37.60 -8.22
C GLU A 5 7.59 -36.36 -8.97
N THR A 6 7.27 -36.18 -10.25
CA THR A 6 7.75 -35.02 -11.03
C THR A 6 6.76 -33.87 -11.10
N VAL A 7 5.62 -33.94 -10.40
CA VAL A 7 4.69 -32.80 -10.32
C VAL A 7 5.08 -31.92 -9.14
N ASP A 8 5.92 -30.94 -9.43
CA ASP A 8 6.26 -29.85 -8.53
C ASP A 8 5.19 -28.75 -8.66
N PHE A 9 4.40 -28.54 -7.60
CA PHE A 9 3.55 -27.37 -7.49
C PHE A 9 4.34 -26.27 -6.79
N THR A 10 5.16 -25.52 -7.53
CA THR A 10 5.73 -24.29 -7.02
C THR A 10 4.62 -23.26 -6.82
N PHE A 11 4.19 -23.09 -5.57
CA PHE A 11 3.36 -21.95 -5.14
C PHE A 11 4.29 -20.76 -4.91
N VAL A 12 4.39 -19.87 -5.89
CA VAL A 12 5.05 -18.58 -5.67
C VAL A 12 4.06 -17.71 -4.90
N ASN A 13 4.41 -17.31 -3.67
CA ASN A 13 3.66 -16.27 -2.98
C ASN A 13 3.97 -14.95 -3.70
N GLU A 14 3.11 -14.56 -4.63
CA GLU A 14 3.23 -13.29 -5.33
C GLU A 14 3.13 -12.14 -4.32
N LYS A 15 4.17 -11.31 -4.30
CA LYS A 15 4.21 -10.12 -3.48
C LYS A 15 3.46 -9.00 -4.20
N VAL A 16 2.73 -8.21 -3.43
CA VAL A 16 1.97 -7.06 -3.94
C VAL A 16 2.53 -5.75 -3.38
N ALA A 17 2.11 -4.65 -3.98
CA ALA A 17 2.44 -3.31 -3.52
C ALA A 17 1.17 -2.45 -3.43
N VAL A 18 1.16 -1.53 -2.47
CA VAL A 18 0.11 -0.54 -2.26
C VAL A 18 0.75 0.83 -2.19
N GLY A 19 0.25 1.79 -2.96
CA GLY A 19 0.77 3.16 -2.95
C GLY A 19 -0.17 4.08 -3.73
N ASN A 20 0.01 5.38 -3.54
CA ASN A 20 -0.67 6.42 -4.31
C ASN A 20 -0.04 7.81 -4.07
N TYR A 21 -0.82 8.86 -4.31
CA TYR A 21 -0.53 10.26 -4.06
C TYR A 21 -1.33 10.83 -2.89
N VAL A 22 -0.70 11.73 -2.15
CA VAL A 22 -1.34 12.71 -1.28
C VAL A 22 -1.14 14.09 -1.91
N PHE A 23 -2.22 14.81 -2.17
CA PHE A 23 -2.19 16.09 -2.88
C PHE A 23 -3.22 17.08 -2.33
N MET A 24 -2.96 18.36 -2.53
CA MET A 24 -3.92 19.43 -2.31
C MET A 24 -4.79 19.59 -3.54
N ASP A 25 -6.04 19.15 -3.43
CA ASP A 25 -7.08 19.30 -4.45
C ASP A 25 -7.58 20.74 -4.46
N ASN A 26 -7.20 21.50 -5.50
CA ASN A 26 -7.55 22.92 -5.59
C ASN A 26 -8.95 23.18 -6.15
N ASN A 27 -9.55 22.18 -6.81
CA ASN A 27 -10.81 22.33 -7.51
C ASN A 27 -11.95 21.50 -6.87
N GLU A 28 -11.65 20.78 -5.79
CA GLU A 28 -12.55 20.00 -4.94
C GLU A 28 -13.25 18.84 -5.68
N ASN A 29 -12.61 18.26 -6.70
CA ASN A 29 -13.20 17.19 -7.50
C ASN A 29 -12.77 15.77 -7.09
N GLY A 30 -11.83 15.63 -6.15
CA GLY A 30 -11.33 14.37 -5.64
C GLY A 30 -10.40 13.61 -6.59
N THR A 31 -9.92 14.25 -7.65
CA THR A 31 -8.97 13.67 -8.62
C THR A 31 -7.71 14.53 -8.70
N TYR A 32 -6.57 13.89 -8.99
CA TYR A 32 -5.33 14.63 -9.15
C TYR A 32 -5.26 15.26 -10.54
N ASP A 33 -5.33 16.59 -10.59
CA ASP A 33 -5.35 17.37 -11.83
C ASP A 33 -4.09 18.21 -12.05
N ALA A 34 -3.95 18.70 -13.28
CA ALA A 34 -2.93 19.67 -13.63
C ALA A 34 -3.11 20.97 -12.82
N GLY A 35 -2.17 21.22 -11.91
CA GLY A 35 -2.20 22.36 -10.99
C GLY A 35 -2.29 21.95 -9.52
N ASP A 36 -2.64 20.69 -9.24
CA ASP A 36 -2.61 20.15 -7.88
C ASP A 36 -1.19 19.86 -7.43
N MET A 37 -0.95 20.13 -6.15
CA MET A 37 0.37 20.04 -5.55
C MET A 37 0.42 18.85 -4.61
N GLY A 38 1.39 17.96 -4.84
CA GLY A 38 1.70 16.88 -3.91
C GLY A 38 2.10 17.42 -2.54
N ILE A 39 1.70 16.71 -1.49
CA ILE A 39 2.03 17.10 -0.11
C ILE A 39 3.15 16.21 0.40
N SER A 40 4.29 16.81 0.70
CA SER A 40 5.47 16.11 1.20
C SER A 40 5.44 15.91 2.72
N ASN A 41 6.11 14.84 3.17
CA ASN A 41 6.29 14.47 4.58
C ASN A 41 4.99 14.20 5.33
N VAL A 42 3.97 13.72 4.63
CA VAL A 42 2.77 13.17 5.26
C VAL A 42 3.11 11.77 5.74
N THR A 43 2.91 11.51 7.02
CA THR A 43 3.00 10.16 7.59
C THR A 43 1.84 9.33 7.08
N VAL A 44 2.17 8.20 6.44
CA VAL A 44 1.20 7.22 5.98
C VAL A 44 1.50 5.91 6.67
N GLU A 45 0.46 5.30 7.24
CA GLU A 45 0.56 4.08 8.03
C GLU A 45 -0.24 2.96 7.37
N LEU A 46 0.34 1.75 7.33
CA LEU A 46 -0.31 0.56 6.80
C LEU A 46 -0.63 -0.41 7.93
N TYR A 47 -1.89 -0.82 8.00
CA TYR A 47 -2.43 -1.72 9.02
C TYR A 47 -3.01 -2.99 8.40
N ALA A 48 -3.08 -4.08 9.17
CA ALA A 48 -3.91 -5.22 8.76
C ALA A 48 -5.39 -4.81 8.81
N SER A 49 -6.24 -5.41 7.98
CA SER A 49 -7.68 -5.12 7.99
C SER A 49 -8.40 -5.44 9.31
N THR A 50 -7.73 -6.19 10.21
CA THR A 50 -8.23 -6.55 11.54
C THR A 50 -7.83 -5.57 12.64
N ASP A 51 -6.91 -4.65 12.35
CA ASP A 51 -6.37 -3.70 13.33
C ASP A 51 -7.24 -2.44 13.42
N ASN A 52 -7.08 -1.70 14.51
CA ASN A 52 -7.70 -0.39 14.74
C ASN A 52 -6.64 0.71 14.60
N PRO A 53 -6.61 1.43 13.46
CA PRO A 53 -5.66 2.53 13.25
C PRO A 53 -5.70 3.57 14.38
N GLY A 54 -4.54 4.07 14.78
CA GLY A 54 -4.38 5.01 15.90
C GLY A 54 -4.47 4.40 17.30
N VAL A 55 -4.82 3.12 17.42
CA VAL A 55 -4.77 2.36 18.69
C VAL A 55 -3.74 1.24 18.61
N ASP A 56 -3.82 0.43 17.56
CA ASP A 56 -2.88 -0.65 17.29
C ASP A 56 -1.61 -0.11 16.62
N ALA A 57 -0.53 -0.90 16.65
CA ALA A 57 0.72 -0.53 15.99
C ALA A 57 0.63 -0.81 14.48
N PRO A 58 1.10 0.10 13.61
CA PRO A 58 1.09 -0.15 12.17
C PRO A 58 2.07 -1.28 11.80
N LEU A 59 1.74 -2.00 10.72
CA LEU A 59 2.63 -2.97 10.11
C LEU A 59 3.84 -2.27 9.48
N PHE A 60 3.57 -1.14 8.82
CA PHE A 60 4.58 -0.31 8.17
C PHE A 60 4.21 1.17 8.25
N THR A 61 5.22 2.03 8.23
CA THR A 61 5.07 3.49 8.18
C THR A 61 6.01 4.05 7.13
N THR A 62 5.53 5.01 6.35
CA THR A 62 6.35 5.74 5.37
C THR A 62 5.98 7.22 5.37
N LEU A 63 6.78 8.02 4.69
CA LEU A 63 6.51 9.44 4.43
C LEU A 63 6.28 9.66 2.95
N THR A 64 5.35 10.53 2.60
CA THR A 64 5.24 10.99 1.21
C THR A 64 6.48 11.78 0.78
N ASN A 65 6.93 11.57 -0.44
CA ASN A 65 8.08 12.27 -1.00
C ASN A 65 7.74 13.73 -1.38
N ALA A 66 8.69 14.44 -2.01
CA ALA A 66 8.50 15.84 -2.42
C ALA A 66 7.29 16.07 -3.33
N ASP A 67 6.94 15.07 -4.13
CA ASP A 67 5.82 15.11 -5.08
C ASP A 67 4.54 14.50 -4.47
N GLY A 68 4.53 14.10 -3.19
CA GLY A 68 3.36 13.54 -2.52
C GLY A 68 3.15 12.04 -2.71
N TYR A 69 4.08 11.32 -3.35
CA TYR A 69 3.98 9.87 -3.52
C TYR A 69 4.38 9.10 -2.28
N TYR A 70 3.70 7.98 -2.04
CA TYR A 70 4.12 6.93 -1.12
C TYR A 70 3.85 5.55 -1.72
N TYR A 71 4.57 4.54 -1.24
CA TYR A 71 4.29 3.15 -1.54
C TYR A 71 4.82 2.22 -0.44
N PHE A 72 4.21 1.05 -0.33
CA PHE A 72 4.62 -0.11 0.43
C PHE A 72 4.73 -1.28 -0.54
N ASP A 73 5.88 -1.94 -0.58
CA ASP A 73 6.15 -3.09 -1.44
C ASP A 73 6.34 -4.37 -0.62
N GLU A 74 6.63 -5.47 -1.31
CA GLU A 74 6.89 -6.79 -0.72
C GLU A 74 5.78 -7.33 0.22
N LEU A 75 4.55 -6.82 0.06
CA LEU A 75 3.41 -7.20 0.88
C LEU A 75 2.92 -8.59 0.49
N ASN A 76 2.47 -9.35 1.48
CA ASN A 76 1.71 -10.56 1.20
C ASN A 76 0.34 -10.16 0.62
N ALA A 77 -0.21 -10.98 -0.28
CA ALA A 77 -1.58 -10.76 -0.72
C ALA A 77 -2.55 -10.81 0.48
N GLY A 78 -3.41 -9.80 0.60
CA GLY A 78 -4.27 -9.63 1.76
C GLY A 78 -5.09 -8.35 1.71
N GLN A 79 -5.80 -8.09 2.81
CA GLN A 79 -6.55 -6.84 3.00
C GLN A 79 -5.80 -5.96 4.00
N TYR A 80 -5.68 -4.68 3.66
CA TYR A 80 -4.94 -3.69 4.42
C TYR A 80 -5.77 -2.42 4.57
N ILE A 81 -5.48 -1.64 5.61
CA ILE A 81 -6.00 -0.29 5.80
C ILE A 81 -4.83 0.67 5.64
N VAL A 82 -4.99 1.66 4.76
CA VAL A 82 -4.09 2.81 4.71
C VAL A 82 -4.71 3.90 5.56
N TYR A 83 -3.95 4.43 6.51
CA TYR A 83 -4.34 5.46 7.46
C TYR A 83 -3.45 6.69 7.32
#